data_AF-A0A8H6MJG1-F1
#
_entry.id   AF-A0A8H6MJG1-F1
#
_cell.length_a   1.000
_cell.length_b   1.000
_cell.length_c   1.000
_cell.angle_alpha   90.00
_cell.angle_beta   90.00
_cell.angle_gamma   90.00
#
_symmetry.space_group_name_H-M   'P 1'
#
loop_
_entity.id
_entity.type
_entity.pdbx_description
1 polymer ?
#
loop_
_entity_poly.entity_id
_entity_poly.type
_entity_poly.pdbx_seq_one_letter_code
_entity_poly.pdbx_strand_id
1 'polypeptide(L)'
;ETPFERDFRISIRLNHLHVLFLLRRLVLNRVSEPDGPIIEVAQEMLSLVIEAVLVRDELANSGTTLSWKVAHYGLPAAGMILLGMMGHRVIPALRSCRAKVLRDLTVLAAEVGSGTIVKPENPNYALLTKATQTIHRFLDFIHSDDQSIRTATEADAQGHTMDEFSWAATLEPELWGSEFTFWQGLADHPSVFNQDLATPH
;
A
#
# COMPACT_ATOMS: atom_id res chain seq x y z
N GLU A 1 -8.03 -8.84 -29.18
CA GLU A 1 -8.49 -7.77 -28.28
C GLU A 1 -7.65 -6.53 -28.57
N THR A 2 -8.28 -5.37 -28.72
CA THR A 2 -7.57 -4.12 -29.04
C THR A 2 -6.99 -3.48 -27.76
N PRO A 3 -5.93 -2.64 -27.88
CA PRO A 3 -5.39 -1.86 -26.74
C PRO A 3 -6.44 -1.03 -26.00
N PHE A 4 -7.45 -0.54 -26.73
CA PHE A 4 -8.59 0.18 -26.17
C PHE A 4 -9.51 -0.74 -25.36
N GLU A 5 -9.98 -1.84 -25.96
CA GLU A 5 -10.86 -2.81 -25.28
C GLU A 5 -10.25 -3.33 -23.98
N ARG A 6 -8.95 -3.64 -24.01
CA ARG A 6 -8.22 -4.13 -22.84
C ARG A 6 -8.20 -3.07 -21.73
N ASP A 7 -7.81 -1.84 -22.04
CA ASP A 7 -7.75 -0.75 -21.05
C ASP A 7 -9.14 -0.37 -20.53
N PHE A 8 -10.16 -0.41 -21.39
CA PHE A 8 -11.54 -0.17 -21.00
C PHE A 8 -12.05 -1.25 -20.04
N ARG A 9 -11.75 -2.53 -20.30
CA ARG A 9 -12.10 -3.65 -19.40
C ARG A 9 -11.43 -3.50 -18.04
N ILE A 10 -10.14 -3.16 -18.00
CA ILE A 10 -9.41 -2.87 -16.77
C ILE A 10 -10.10 -1.74 -16.02
N SER A 11 -10.46 -0.65 -16.70
CA SER A 11 -11.11 0.51 -16.12
C SER A 11 -12.47 0.15 -15.50
N ILE A 12 -13.31 -0.62 -16.19
CA ILE A 12 -14.61 -1.08 -15.66
C ILE A 12 -14.40 -1.93 -14.40
N ARG A 13 -13.47 -2.89 -14.44
CA ARG A 13 -13.24 -3.79 -13.30
C ARG A 13 -12.68 -3.03 -12.10
N LEU A 14 -11.75 -2.11 -12.31
CA LEU A 14 -11.24 -1.23 -11.26
C LEU A 14 -12.34 -0.37 -10.67
N ASN A 15 -13.20 0.22 -11.50
CA ASN A 15 -14.32 1.03 -11.00
C ASN A 15 -15.31 0.21 -10.16
N HIS A 16 -15.67 -0.99 -10.61
CA HIS A 16 -16.50 -1.91 -9.84
C HIS A 16 -15.87 -2.26 -8.49
N LEU A 17 -14.61 -2.69 -8.49
CA LEU A 17 -13.89 -3.02 -7.25
C LEU A 17 -13.77 -1.81 -6.32
N HIS A 18 -13.54 -0.61 -6.86
CA HIS A 18 -13.46 0.60 -6.08
C HIS A 18 -14.79 0.95 -5.40
N VAL A 19 -15.92 0.77 -6.08
CA VAL A 19 -17.24 0.93 -5.45
C VAL A 19 -17.42 -0.07 -4.29
N LEU A 20 -17.06 -1.34 -4.48
CA LEU A 20 -17.09 -2.31 -3.37
C LEU A 20 -16.17 -1.89 -2.23
N PHE A 21 -14.96 -1.43 -2.53
CA PHE A 21 -13.99 -0.96 -1.56
C PHE A 21 -14.55 0.20 -0.73
N LEU A 22 -15.16 1.20 -1.37
CA LEU A 22 -15.80 2.33 -0.69
C LEU A 22 -16.97 1.90 0.19
N LEU A 23 -17.82 0.98 -0.29
CA LEU A 23 -18.93 0.42 0.48
C LEU A 23 -18.44 -0.35 1.71
N ARG A 24 -17.37 -1.16 1.56
CA ARG A 24 -16.73 -1.88 2.67
C ARG A 24 -16.11 -0.91 3.67
N ARG A 25 -15.42 0.11 3.17
CA ARG A 25 -14.80 1.16 4.00
C ARG A 25 -15.85 1.91 4.83
N LEU A 26 -17.02 2.18 4.26
CA LEU A 26 -18.12 2.88 4.94
C LEU A 26 -18.66 2.10 6.16
N VAL A 27 -18.61 0.76 6.13
CA VAL A 27 -19.11 -0.08 7.22
C VAL A 27 -18.04 -0.45 8.25
N LEU A 28 -16.79 -0.01 8.06
CA LEU A 28 -15.74 -0.21 9.06
C LEU A 28 -15.99 0.67 10.28
N ASN A 29 -15.83 0.08 11.47
CA ASN A 29 -15.88 0.83 12.72
C ASN A 29 -14.72 1.84 12.81
N ARG A 30 -13.55 1.46 12.29
CA ARG A 30 -12.33 2.27 12.24
C ARG A 30 -11.56 1.93 10.98
N VAL A 31 -11.16 2.95 10.21
CA VAL A 31 -10.40 2.77 8.96
C VAL A 31 -9.02 2.14 9.23
N SER A 32 -8.42 2.44 10.39
CA SER A 32 -7.14 1.87 10.82
C SER A 32 -7.22 0.41 11.28
N GLU A 33 -8.41 -0.18 11.38
CA GLU A 33 -8.62 -1.59 11.72
C GLU A 33 -9.35 -2.31 10.57
N PRO A 34 -8.70 -2.51 9.42
CA PRO A 34 -9.32 -3.22 8.30
C PRO A 34 -9.66 -4.67 8.66
N ASP A 35 -10.75 -5.17 8.08
CA ASP A 35 -11.18 -6.56 8.19
C ASP A 35 -10.85 -7.37 6.93
N GLY A 36 -11.10 -8.69 6.96
CA GLY A 36 -10.82 -9.57 5.82
C GLY A 36 -11.47 -9.11 4.51
N PRO A 37 -12.79 -8.80 4.49
CA PRO A 37 -13.48 -8.42 3.27
C PRO A 37 -12.94 -7.16 2.57
N ILE A 38 -12.56 -6.10 3.30
CA ILE A 38 -11.97 -4.92 2.64
C ILE A 38 -10.58 -5.22 2.09
N ILE A 39 -9.81 -6.06 2.79
CA ILE A 39 -8.48 -6.48 2.35
C ILE A 39 -8.54 -7.30 1.07
N GLU A 40 -9.50 -8.23 0.95
CA GLU A 40 -9.66 -9.03 -0.28
C GLU A 40 -9.91 -8.14 -1.50
N VAL A 41 -10.81 -7.16 -1.37
CA VAL A 41 -11.08 -6.18 -2.43
C VAL A 41 -9.84 -5.34 -2.74
N ALA A 42 -9.13 -4.87 -1.71
CA ALA A 42 -7.89 -4.11 -1.89
C ALA A 42 -6.82 -4.93 -2.62
N GLN A 43 -6.68 -6.22 -2.31
CA GLN A 43 -5.75 -7.12 -3.00
C GLN A 43 -6.10 -7.30 -4.48
N GLU A 44 -7.38 -7.50 -4.80
CA GLU A 44 -7.82 -7.57 -6.20
C GLU A 44 -7.56 -6.26 -6.95
N MET A 45 -7.85 -5.11 -6.32
CA MET A 45 -7.57 -3.79 -6.91
C MET A 45 -6.08 -3.60 -7.18
N LEU A 46 -5.22 -3.86 -6.18
CA LEU A 46 -3.78 -3.71 -6.32
C LEU A 46 -3.23 -4.64 -7.41
N SER A 47 -3.68 -5.90 -7.44
CA SER A 47 -3.27 -6.87 -8.47
C SER A 47 -3.57 -6.37 -9.87
N LEU A 48 -4.79 -5.87 -10.08
CA LEU A 48 -5.24 -5.39 -11.39
C LEU A 48 -4.52 -4.10 -11.81
N VAL A 49 -4.18 -3.22 -10.86
CA VAL A 49 -3.34 -2.05 -11.13
C VAL A 49 -1.93 -2.48 -11.53
N ILE A 50 -1.35 -3.46 -10.85
CA ILE A 50 -0.02 -3.99 -11.21
C ILE A 50 -0.04 -4.62 -12.59
N GLU A 51 -1.06 -5.41 -12.92
CA GLU A 51 -1.21 -5.94 -14.28
C GLU A 51 -1.26 -4.81 -15.32
N ALA A 52 -2.05 -3.75 -15.07
CA ALA A 52 -2.13 -2.59 -15.96
C ALA A 52 -0.79 -1.86 -16.11
N VAL A 53 -0.01 -1.75 -15.03
CA VAL A 53 1.33 -1.16 -15.03
C VAL A 53 2.32 -2.00 -15.87
N LEU A 54 2.26 -3.31 -15.74
CA LEU A 54 3.17 -4.23 -16.44
C LEU A 54 2.86 -4.31 -17.94
N VAL A 55 1.61 -4.15 -18.35
CA VAL A 55 1.19 -4.16 -19.77
C VAL A 55 0.97 -2.76 -20.34
N ARG A 56 1.50 -1.71 -19.69
CA ARG A 56 1.23 -0.29 -20.01
C ARG A 56 1.40 0.07 -21.49
N ASP A 57 2.38 -0.53 -22.16
CA ASP A 57 2.71 -0.25 -23.56
C ASP A 57 1.65 -0.81 -24.53
N GLU A 58 0.74 -1.66 -24.02
CA GLU A 58 -0.37 -2.26 -24.74
C GLU A 58 -1.72 -1.58 -24.41
N LEU A 59 -1.74 -0.44 -23.71
CA LEU A 59 -2.95 0.27 -23.28
C LEU A 59 -3.15 1.59 -24.05
N ALA A 60 -4.40 1.87 -24.45
CA ALA A 60 -4.73 3.07 -25.25
C ALA A 60 -5.26 4.28 -24.45
N ASN A 61 -5.25 4.24 -23.11
CA ASN A 61 -5.84 5.28 -22.25
C ASN A 61 -7.31 5.60 -22.60
N SER A 62 -8.21 4.65 -22.38
CA SER A 62 -9.66 4.66 -22.65
C SER A 62 -10.43 5.56 -21.68
N GLY A 63 -10.11 6.85 -21.68
CA GLY A 63 -10.78 7.89 -20.89
C GLY A 63 -10.08 8.25 -19.57
N THR A 64 -9.17 7.41 -19.06
CA THR A 64 -8.33 7.72 -17.89
C THR A 64 -6.91 7.26 -18.12
N THR A 65 -5.93 8.05 -17.65
CA THR A 65 -4.51 7.70 -17.78
C THR A 65 -4.11 6.62 -16.78
N LEU A 66 -3.06 5.86 -17.08
CA LEU A 66 -2.49 4.90 -16.13
C LEU A 66 -2.10 5.55 -14.80
N SER A 67 -1.49 6.75 -14.83
CA SER A 67 -1.15 7.50 -13.61
C SER A 67 -2.36 7.82 -12.75
N TRP A 68 -3.52 8.08 -13.37
CA TRP A 68 -4.77 8.31 -12.66
C TRP A 68 -5.29 7.00 -12.04
N LYS A 69 -5.24 5.89 -12.78
CA LYS A 69 -5.64 4.57 -12.26
C LYS A 69 -4.79 4.15 -11.06
N VAL A 70 -3.48 4.39 -11.11
CA VAL A 70 -2.57 4.10 -10.00
C VAL A 70 -2.89 4.98 -8.79
N ALA A 71 -3.04 6.29 -8.98
CA ALA A 71 -3.35 7.21 -7.88
C ALA A 71 -4.74 6.94 -7.26
N HIS A 72 -5.74 6.64 -8.08
CA HIS A 72 -7.13 6.54 -7.64
C HIS A 72 -7.52 5.13 -7.15
N TYR A 73 -6.89 4.07 -7.65
CA TYR A 73 -7.19 2.69 -7.25
C TYR A 73 -6.03 2.00 -6.56
N GLY A 74 -4.80 2.18 -7.06
CA GLY A 74 -3.62 1.51 -6.55
C GLY A 74 -3.22 2.01 -5.17
N LEU A 75 -3.18 3.33 -4.98
CA LEU A 75 -2.80 3.92 -3.69
C LEU A 75 -3.79 3.60 -2.55
N PRO A 76 -5.12 3.77 -2.70
CA PRO A 76 -6.04 3.40 -1.62
C PRO A 76 -5.96 1.91 -1.27
N ALA A 77 -5.79 1.05 -2.27
CA ALA A 77 -5.63 -0.39 -2.07
C ALA A 77 -4.34 -0.72 -1.32
N ALA A 78 -3.20 -0.16 -1.74
CA ALA A 78 -1.92 -0.30 -1.06
C ALA A 78 -2.01 0.21 0.39
N GLY A 79 -2.58 1.40 0.60
CA GLY A 79 -2.76 1.99 1.92
C GLY A 79 -3.53 1.09 2.88
N MET A 80 -4.69 0.56 2.46
CA MET A 80 -5.46 -0.37 3.30
C MET A 80 -4.73 -1.67 3.60
N ILE A 81 -3.97 -2.19 2.62
CA ILE A 81 -3.13 -3.37 2.82
C ILE A 81 -2.04 -3.10 3.86
N LEU A 82 -1.33 -1.96 3.76
CA LEU A 82 -0.31 -1.58 4.73
C LEU A 82 -0.90 -1.54 6.14
N LEU A 83 -2.07 -0.92 6.31
CA LEU A 83 -2.77 -0.88 7.60
C LEU A 83 -3.13 -2.27 8.12
N GLY A 84 -3.64 -3.14 7.25
CA GLY A 84 -3.96 -4.51 7.65
C GLY A 84 -2.74 -5.34 8.00
N MET A 85 -1.59 -5.08 7.35
CA MET A 85 -0.34 -5.77 7.65
C MET A 85 0.30 -5.28 8.95
N MET A 86 0.04 -4.03 9.33
CA MET A 86 0.59 -3.46 10.56
C MET A 86 -0.37 -3.54 11.75
N GLY A 87 -1.65 -3.86 11.53
CA GLY A 87 -2.61 -4.06 12.60
C GLY A 87 -2.29 -5.31 13.43
N HIS A 88 -2.65 -5.28 14.72
CA HIS A 88 -2.47 -6.42 15.63
C HIS A 88 -3.36 -7.63 15.32
N ARG A 89 -4.35 -7.46 14.45
CA ARG A 89 -5.29 -8.53 14.10
C ARG A 89 -4.71 -9.38 13.00
N VAL A 90 -4.74 -10.69 13.22
CA VAL A 90 -4.45 -11.65 12.17
C VAL A 90 -5.57 -11.60 11.13
N ILE A 91 -5.25 -11.12 9.93
CA ILE A 91 -6.15 -11.18 8.78
C ILE A 91 -5.73 -12.38 7.92
N PRO A 92 -6.54 -13.46 7.84
CA PRO A 92 -6.17 -14.67 7.09
C PRO A 92 -5.85 -14.41 5.62
N ALA A 93 -6.59 -13.50 4.97
CA ALA A 93 -6.34 -13.11 3.59
C ALA A 93 -4.92 -12.55 3.38
N LEU A 94 -4.41 -11.69 4.28
CA LEU A 94 -3.04 -11.17 4.20
C LEU A 94 -1.99 -12.25 4.45
N ARG A 95 -2.24 -13.17 5.38
CA ARG A 95 -1.29 -14.26 5.67
C ARG A 95 -1.08 -15.15 4.46
N SER A 96 -2.16 -15.58 3.82
CA SER A 96 -2.12 -16.54 2.72
C SER A 96 -1.44 -16.00 1.46
N CYS A 97 -1.45 -14.68 1.24
CA CYS A 97 -0.87 -14.06 0.04
C CYS A 97 0.22 -13.02 0.35
N ARG A 98 0.81 -13.04 1.56
CA ARG A 98 1.81 -12.06 2.01
C ARG A 98 2.92 -11.83 0.99
N ALA A 99 3.51 -12.91 0.46
CA ALA A 99 4.60 -12.82 -0.52
C ALA A 99 4.16 -12.13 -1.83
N LYS A 100 2.95 -12.43 -2.31
CA LYS A 100 2.39 -11.79 -3.51
C LYS A 100 2.15 -10.30 -3.25
N VAL A 101 1.55 -9.96 -2.13
CA VAL A 101 1.27 -8.57 -1.75
C VAL A 101 2.55 -7.76 -1.62
N LEU A 102 3.57 -8.28 -0.94
CA LEU A 102 4.87 -7.62 -0.83
C LEU A 102 5.49 -7.39 -2.20
N ARG A 103 5.46 -8.39 -3.08
CA ARG A 103 5.94 -8.26 -4.46
C ARG A 103 5.17 -7.19 -5.23
N ASP A 104 3.85 -7.19 -5.16
CA ASP A 104 3.00 -6.23 -5.86
C ASP A 104 3.28 -4.80 -5.36
N LEU A 105 3.50 -4.61 -4.05
CA LEU A 105 3.92 -3.33 -3.47
C LEU A 105 5.32 -2.90 -3.94
N THR A 106 6.27 -3.82 -4.01
CA THR A 106 7.63 -3.54 -4.54
C THR A 106 7.56 -3.11 -6.01
N VAL A 107 6.78 -3.82 -6.83
CA VAL A 107 6.60 -3.48 -8.25
C VAL A 107 5.96 -2.10 -8.38
N LEU A 108 4.92 -1.81 -7.59
CA LEU A 108 4.28 -0.49 -7.59
C LEU A 108 5.29 0.62 -7.29
N ALA A 109 6.06 0.45 -6.22
CA ALA A 109 7.01 1.46 -5.77
C ALA A 109 8.16 1.66 -6.76
N ALA A 110 8.66 0.59 -7.38
CA ALA A 110 9.72 0.65 -8.39
C ALA A 110 9.24 1.35 -9.69
N GLU A 111 8.04 1.03 -10.16
CA GLU A 111 7.50 1.61 -11.40
C GLU A 111 7.10 3.09 -11.22
N VAL A 112 6.58 3.48 -10.05
CA VAL A 112 6.35 4.90 -9.77
C VAL A 112 7.67 5.65 -9.58
N GLY A 113 8.63 5.06 -8.84
CA GLY A 113 9.92 5.68 -8.53
C GLY A 113 10.86 5.84 -9.73
N SER A 114 10.76 4.97 -10.73
CA SER A 114 11.55 5.07 -11.97
C SER A 114 11.06 6.16 -12.94
N GLY A 115 9.92 6.80 -12.65
CA GLY A 115 9.33 7.85 -13.48
C GLY A 115 8.63 7.33 -14.74
N THR A 116 8.44 6.00 -14.87
CA THR A 116 7.73 5.39 -16.02
C THR A 116 6.23 5.65 -15.95
N ILE A 117 5.65 5.68 -14.74
CA ILE A 117 4.21 5.91 -14.52
C ILE A 117 3.88 7.40 -14.39
N VAL A 118 4.73 8.18 -13.72
CA VAL A 118 4.44 9.56 -13.36
C VAL A 118 5.65 10.45 -13.58
N LYS A 119 5.45 11.56 -14.27
CA LYS A 119 6.46 12.60 -14.51
C LYS A 119 6.21 13.80 -13.60
N PRO A 120 7.23 14.65 -13.33
CA PRO A 120 7.09 15.83 -12.48
C PRO A 120 5.96 16.79 -12.88
N GLU A 121 5.57 16.81 -14.16
CA GLU A 121 4.49 17.70 -14.64
C GLU A 121 3.08 17.14 -14.37
N ASN A 122 2.97 15.90 -13.88
CA ASN A 122 1.68 15.26 -13.62
C ASN A 122 1.08 15.77 -12.29
N PRO A 123 -0.23 16.07 -12.23
CA PRO A 123 -0.87 16.55 -11.01
C PRO A 123 -0.75 15.56 -9.83
N ASN A 124 -0.63 14.26 -10.10
CA ASN A 124 -0.49 13.24 -9.07
C ASN A 124 0.97 12.97 -8.66
N TYR A 125 1.95 13.68 -9.22
CA TYR A 125 3.37 13.40 -8.99
C TYR A 125 3.76 13.45 -7.51
N ALA A 126 3.38 14.52 -6.79
CA ALA A 126 3.72 14.69 -5.39
C ALA A 126 3.12 13.57 -4.51
N LEU A 127 1.84 13.26 -4.73
CA LEU A 127 1.14 12.18 -4.04
C LEU A 127 1.79 10.82 -4.29
N LEU A 128 2.01 10.48 -5.56
CA LEU A 128 2.58 9.19 -5.97
C LEU A 128 4.02 9.01 -5.47
N THR A 129 4.82 10.08 -5.51
CA THR A 129 6.19 10.07 -4.99
C THR A 129 6.20 9.83 -3.48
N LYS A 130 5.36 10.56 -2.72
CA LYS A 130 5.27 10.42 -1.26
C LYS A 130 4.78 9.02 -0.88
N ALA A 131 3.73 8.51 -1.53
CA ALA A 131 3.23 7.16 -1.30
C ALA A 131 4.29 6.10 -1.58
N THR A 132 5.04 6.24 -2.69
CA THR A 132 6.15 5.36 -3.05
C THR A 132 7.24 5.35 -2.00
N GLN A 133 7.62 6.53 -1.48
CA GLN A 133 8.59 6.64 -0.40
C GLN A 133 8.12 5.89 0.83
N THR A 134 6.86 6.07 1.24
CA THR A 134 6.26 5.35 2.39
C THR A 134 6.22 3.84 2.18
N ILE A 135 5.89 3.37 0.97
CA ILE A 135 5.86 1.93 0.64
C ILE A 135 7.25 1.32 0.71
N HIS A 136 8.28 1.92 0.08
CA HIS A 136 9.66 1.40 0.11
C HIS A 136 10.15 1.19 1.53
N ARG A 137 9.98 2.24 2.30
CA ARG A 137 10.28 2.32 3.70
C ARG A 137 9.58 1.22 4.53
N PHE A 138 8.29 1.00 4.32
CA PHE A 138 7.56 -0.12 4.94
C PHE A 138 8.12 -1.49 4.53
N LEU A 139 8.50 -1.64 3.26
CA LEU A 139 9.14 -2.87 2.78
C LEU A 139 10.49 -3.08 3.49
N ASP A 140 11.34 -2.05 3.61
CA ASP A 140 12.64 -2.13 4.30
C ASP A 140 12.49 -2.54 5.76
N PHE A 141 11.47 -2.02 6.45
CA PHE A 141 11.13 -2.41 7.80
C PHE A 141 10.79 -3.90 7.90
N ILE A 142 9.93 -4.42 7.01
CA ILE A 142 9.59 -5.85 7.00
C ILE A 142 10.81 -6.74 6.73
N HIS A 143 11.70 -6.33 5.82
CA HIS A 143 12.92 -7.10 5.52
C HIS A 143 13.89 -7.09 6.71
N SER A 144 13.93 -6.01 7.48
CA SER A 144 14.78 -5.88 8.67
C SER A 144 14.27 -6.72 9.84
N ASP A 145 12.94 -6.75 10.05
CA ASP A 145 12.27 -7.60 11.05
C ASP A 145 12.48 -9.10 10.76
N ASP A 146 12.37 -9.52 9.49
CA ASP A 146 12.62 -10.91 9.12
C ASP A 146 14.10 -11.32 9.33
N GLN A 147 15.04 -10.39 9.19
CA GLN A 147 16.45 -10.62 9.48
C GLN A 147 16.76 -10.70 10.99
N SER A 148 16.13 -9.85 11.81
CA SER A 148 16.32 -9.85 13.27
C SER A 148 15.80 -11.13 13.93
N ILE A 149 14.65 -11.65 13.46
CA ILE A 149 14.09 -12.93 13.93
C ILE A 149 15.04 -14.09 13.58
N ARG A 150 15.64 -14.05 12.39
CA ARG A 150 16.58 -15.10 11.94
C ARG A 150 17.89 -15.08 12.71
N THR A 151 18.40 -13.92 13.13
CA THR A 151 19.63 -13.81 13.94
C THR A 151 19.38 -14.11 15.42
N ALA A 152 18.20 -13.76 15.97
CA ALA A 152 17.81 -14.09 17.34
C ALA A 152 17.59 -15.60 17.58
N THR A 153 17.37 -16.39 16.51
CA THR A 153 17.23 -17.85 16.61
C THR A 153 18.55 -18.55 16.98
N GLU A 154 19.69 -17.86 16.96
CA GLU A 154 21.00 -18.39 17.39
C GLU A 154 21.47 -17.88 18.77
N ALA A 155 20.79 -16.90 19.38
CA ALA A 155 21.16 -16.34 20.68
C ALA A 155 19.92 -15.95 21.50
N ASP A 156 19.51 -16.88 22.35
CA ASP A 156 18.64 -16.73 23.52
C ASP A 156 17.19 -16.21 23.36
N ALA A 157 16.30 -17.01 23.95
CA ALA A 157 14.92 -16.69 24.26
C ALA A 157 14.84 -15.62 25.35
N GLN A 158 14.74 -14.35 24.97
CA GLN A 158 14.20 -13.30 25.83
C GLN A 158 13.21 -12.44 25.05
N GLY A 159 11.98 -12.43 25.56
CA GLY A 159 10.82 -11.85 24.91
C GLY A 159 10.95 -10.35 24.70
N HIS A 160 11.03 -9.95 23.44
CA HIS A 160 10.48 -8.69 23.00
C HIS A 160 9.04 -8.95 22.55
N THR A 161 8.11 -8.88 23.50
CA THR A 161 6.70 -8.66 23.17
C THR A 161 6.61 -7.25 22.61
N MET A 162 6.69 -7.18 21.28
CA MET A 162 6.48 -6.04 20.40
C MET A 162 5.25 -5.23 20.85
N ASP A 163 5.47 -4.21 21.68
CA ASP A 163 4.54 -3.10 21.97
C ASP A 163 4.58 -2.04 20.83
N GLU A 164 5.15 -2.41 19.68
CA GLU A 164 5.65 -1.50 18.64
C GLU A 164 4.62 -1.17 17.53
N PHE A 165 3.41 -1.73 17.58
CA PHE A 165 2.39 -1.52 16.54
C PHE A 165 1.10 -0.84 17.02
N SER A 166 1.08 -0.28 18.23
CA SER A 166 -0.04 0.48 18.83
C SER A 166 -0.38 1.82 18.12
N TRP A 167 0.28 2.15 17.02
CA TRP A 167 0.16 3.45 16.34
C TRP A 167 -1.00 3.56 15.35
N ALA A 168 -1.56 2.43 14.86
CA ALA A 168 -2.74 2.47 13.99
C ALA A 168 -3.96 3.09 14.70
N ALA A 169 -4.00 3.01 16.03
CA ALA A 169 -5.04 3.64 16.84
C ALA A 169 -4.89 5.17 16.97
N THR A 170 -3.71 5.73 16.66
CA THR A 170 -3.34 7.14 16.88
C THR A 170 -3.53 8.02 15.65
N LEU A 171 -3.74 7.43 14.46
CA LEU A 171 -4.07 8.18 13.24
C LEU A 171 -5.50 8.72 13.35
N GLU A 172 -5.64 10.01 13.66
CA GLU A 172 -6.94 10.66 13.83
C GLU A 172 -7.90 10.41 12.66
N PRO A 173 -9.22 10.25 12.91
CA PRO A 173 -10.24 10.08 11.89
C PRO A 173 -10.26 11.14 10.76
N GLU A 174 -9.73 12.34 11.01
CA GLU A 174 -9.69 13.45 10.04
C GLU A 174 -8.61 13.31 8.96
N LEU A 175 -7.51 12.58 9.24
CA LEU A 175 -6.42 12.32 8.28
C LEU A 175 -6.87 11.45 7.08
N TRP A 176 -8.00 10.77 7.23
CA TRP A 176 -8.54 9.80 6.27
C TRP A 176 -9.45 10.43 5.20
N GLY A 177 -9.66 11.75 5.25
CA GLY A 177 -10.52 12.47 4.29
C GLY A 177 -9.94 12.59 2.87
N SER A 178 -8.62 12.50 2.72
CA SER A 178 -7.91 12.58 1.44
C SER A 178 -6.72 11.62 1.40
N GLU A 179 -6.44 11.02 0.24
CA GLU A 179 -5.26 10.18 0.03
C GLU A 179 -3.97 10.95 0.33
N PHE A 180 -3.91 12.24 0.01
CA PHE A 180 -2.74 13.06 0.29
C PHE A 180 -2.47 13.20 1.79
N THR A 181 -3.50 13.49 2.59
CA THR A 181 -3.37 13.61 4.05
C THR A 181 -3.08 12.26 4.70
N PHE A 182 -3.60 11.17 4.13
CA PHE A 182 -3.30 9.81 4.57
C PHE A 182 -1.82 9.47 4.38
N TRP A 183 -1.28 9.61 3.16
CA TRP A 183 0.13 9.30 2.88
C TRP A 183 1.09 10.27 3.57
N GLN A 184 0.69 11.53 3.76
CA GLN A 184 1.44 12.49 4.56
C GLN A 184 1.46 12.07 6.04
N GLY A 185 0.31 11.75 6.63
CA GLY A 185 0.21 11.27 8.02
C GLY A 185 0.99 9.99 8.26
N LEU A 186 0.97 9.05 7.31
CA LEU A 186 1.80 7.84 7.35
C LEU A 186 3.30 8.15 7.27
N ALA A 187 3.71 9.16 6.50
CA ALA A 187 5.13 9.44 6.28
C ALA A 187 5.76 10.29 7.39
N ASP A 188 4.97 11.11 8.07
CA ASP A 188 5.41 12.07 9.08
C ASP A 188 5.35 11.49 10.50
N HIS A 189 4.80 10.29 10.68
CA HIS A 189 4.65 9.71 12.01
C HIS A 189 6.02 9.23 12.56
N PRO A 190 6.37 9.59 13.81
CA PRO A 190 7.70 9.38 14.38
C PRO A 190 8.13 7.91 14.52
N SER A 191 7.17 6.96 14.46
CA SER A 191 7.45 5.52 14.54
C SER A 191 7.68 4.84 13.20
N VAL A 192 7.59 5.55 12.07
CA VAL A 192 7.61 4.85 10.79
C VAL A 192 9.06 4.40 10.47
N PHE A 193 10.11 5.06 11.02
CA PHE A 193 11.53 4.75 10.79
C PHE A 193 12.46 5.10 11.95
N ASN A 194 12.18 4.69 13.19
CA ASN A 194 13.15 4.97 14.26
C ASN A 194 14.36 4.02 14.16
N GLN A 195 15.30 4.32 13.26
CA GLN A 195 16.71 3.94 13.37
C GLN A 195 17.64 5.14 13.60
N ASP A 196 17.16 6.38 13.47
CA ASP A 196 17.99 7.56 13.68
C ASP A 196 17.88 8.08 15.11
N LEU A 197 18.39 7.31 16.09
CA LEU A 197 18.86 7.82 17.39
C LEU A 197 19.69 6.73 18.12
N ALA A 198 20.66 6.15 17.43
CA ALA A 198 21.77 5.45 18.06
C ALA A 198 23.09 6.02 17.56
N THR A 199 23.36 7.29 17.87
CA THR A 199 24.73 7.80 17.86
C THR A 199 25.43 7.26 19.11
N PRO A 200 26.51 6.48 19.00
CA PRO A 200 27.29 6.09 20.16
C PRO A 200 28.16 7.27 20.60
N HIS A 201 27.98 7.71 21.85
CA HIS A 201 28.97 8.48 22.59
C HIS A 201 29.25 7.79 23.92
#